data_AF-A0A923V3Y5-F1
#
_entry.id   AF-A0A923V3Y5-F1
#
_cell.length_a   1.000
_cell.length_b   1.000
_cell.length_c   1.000
_cell.angle_alpha   90.00
_cell.angle_beta   90.00
_cell.angle_gamma   90.00
#
_symmetry.space_group_name_H-M   'P 1'
#
loop_
_entity.id
_entity.type
_entity.pdbx_description
1 polymer ?
#
loop_
_entity_poly.entity_id
_entity_poly.type
_entity_poly.pdbx_seq_one_letter_code
_entity_poly.pdbx_strand_id
1 'polypeptide(L)'
;MKDTNITNKPKNHTQIAQKSEEVGFTMPSDLYIGALLKTLITSKPNSNLLELGTGIGLSLSWMIDGMDGNSKLISVDNDKNLTAIANQFFGEDERITIICADGSRW
;
A
#
# COMPACT_ATOMS: atom_id res chain seq x y z
N MET A 1 12.42 8.74 -14.99
CA MET A 1 13.05 7.42 -15.27
C MET A 1 12.12 6.64 -16.18
N LYS A 2 12.58 5.58 -16.86
CA LYS A 2 11.69 4.74 -17.70
C LYS A 2 11.26 3.52 -16.90
N ASP A 3 10.07 3.58 -16.32
CA ASP A 3 9.50 2.57 -15.40
C ASP A 3 9.32 1.16 -16.02
N THR A 4 9.67 0.99 -17.30
CA THR A 4 9.46 -0.21 -18.13
C THR A 4 10.21 -1.46 -17.66
N ASN A 5 11.14 -1.35 -16.71
CA ASN A 5 11.99 -2.46 -16.28
C ASN A 5 11.50 -3.19 -15.01
N ILE A 6 10.44 -2.69 -14.35
CA ILE A 6 9.92 -3.32 -13.12
C ILE A 6 8.83 -4.34 -13.49
N THR A 7 9.20 -5.62 -13.47
CA THR A 7 8.33 -6.75 -13.85
C THR A 7 7.67 -7.43 -12.65
N ASN A 8 8.30 -7.43 -11.47
CA ASN A 8 7.79 -8.10 -10.26
C ASN A 8 6.83 -7.19 -9.45
N LYS A 9 5.70 -6.82 -10.06
CA LYS A 9 4.67 -6.00 -9.39
C LYS A 9 3.80 -6.86 -8.46
N PRO A 10 3.31 -6.30 -7.33
CA PRO A 10 2.36 -6.98 -6.46
C PRO A 10 1.11 -7.43 -7.22
N LYS A 11 0.52 -8.56 -6.80
CA LYS A 11 -0.62 -9.20 -7.49
C LYS A 11 -1.77 -8.24 -7.81
N ASN A 12 -2.15 -7.38 -6.86
CA ASN A 12 -3.29 -6.48 -6.99
C ASN A 12 -2.91 -5.10 -7.57
N HIS A 13 -1.62 -4.83 -7.81
CA HIS A 13 -1.13 -3.49 -8.17
C HIS A 13 -1.76 -2.96 -9.46
N THR A 14 -1.89 -3.78 -10.50
CA THR A 14 -2.48 -3.37 -11.77
C THR A 14 -3.96 -2.96 -11.59
N GLN A 15 -4.71 -3.72 -10.79
CA GLN A 15 -6.12 -3.42 -10.51
C GLN A 15 -6.26 -2.14 -9.68
N ILE A 16 -5.37 -1.92 -8.71
CA ILE A 16 -5.34 -0.70 -7.92
C ILE A 16 -4.98 0.51 -8.80
N ALA A 17 -4.03 0.37 -9.74
CA ALA A 17 -3.67 1.42 -10.67
C ALA A 17 -4.83 1.79 -11.61
N GLN A 18 -5.55 0.80 -12.14
CA GLN A 18 -6.78 1.03 -12.91
C GLN A 18 -7.82 1.74 -12.05
N LYS A 19 -8.01 1.31 -10.80
CA LYS A 19 -8.94 1.95 -9.88
C LYS A 19 -8.56 3.40 -9.57
N SER A 20 -7.27 3.67 -9.44
CA SER A 20 -6.70 5.01 -9.25
C SER A 20 -7.09 5.94 -10.40
N GLU A 21 -7.00 5.47 -11.64
CA GLU A 21 -7.42 6.23 -12.82
C GLU A 21 -8.94 6.43 -12.84
N GLU A 22 -9.72 5.37 -12.58
CA GLU A 22 -11.19 5.42 -12.56
C GLU A 22 -11.75 6.47 -11.58
N VAL A 23 -11.15 6.61 -10.40
CA VAL A 23 -11.61 7.54 -9.36
C VAL A 23 -10.94 8.91 -9.44
N GLY A 24 -10.06 9.12 -10.43
CA GLY A 24 -9.35 10.38 -10.61
C GLY A 24 -8.35 10.72 -9.50
N PHE A 25 -7.72 9.71 -8.88
CA PHE A 25 -6.72 9.93 -7.85
C PHE A 25 -5.43 10.52 -8.46
N THR A 26 -4.99 11.68 -7.96
CA THR A 26 -3.94 12.50 -8.60
C THR A 26 -2.56 12.40 -7.95
N MET A 27 -2.43 11.62 -6.87
CA MET A 27 -1.18 11.49 -6.10
C MET A 27 -0.69 10.04 -6.02
N PRO A 28 -0.62 9.27 -7.13
CA PRO A 28 -0.16 7.88 -7.11
C PRO A 28 1.33 7.79 -6.78
N SER A 29 1.73 6.74 -6.06
CA SER A 29 3.14 6.39 -5.88
C SER A 29 3.72 5.80 -7.17
N ASP A 30 4.98 6.09 -7.49
CA ASP A 30 5.65 5.51 -8.65
C ASP A 30 6.18 4.08 -8.39
N LEU A 31 6.45 3.36 -9.49
CA LEU A 31 6.87 1.96 -9.45
C LEU A 31 8.26 1.76 -8.81
N TYR A 32 9.17 2.72 -8.92
CA TYR A 32 10.51 2.61 -8.34
C TYR A 32 10.48 2.77 -6.83
N ILE A 33 9.69 3.71 -6.33
CA ILE A 33 9.43 3.86 -4.90
C ILE A 33 8.76 2.62 -4.34
N GLY A 34 7.79 2.05 -5.08
CA GLY A 34 7.20 0.75 -4.72
C GLY A 34 8.24 -0.35 -4.56
N ALA A 35 9.11 -0.54 -5.55
CA ALA A 35 10.17 -1.56 -5.49
C ALA A 35 11.20 -1.30 -4.36
N LEU A 36 11.53 -0.03 -4.09
CA LEU A 36 12.37 0.35 -2.97
C LEU A 36 11.71 -0.01 -1.64
N LEU A 37 10.44 0.37 -1.44
CA LEU A 37 9.68 0.04 -0.23
C LEU A 37 9.63 -1.46 0.00
N LYS A 38 9.31 -2.26 -1.03
CA LYS A 38 9.33 -3.72 -0.94
C LYS A 38 10.68 -4.24 -0.45
N THR A 39 11.79 -3.69 -0.97
CA THR A 39 13.15 -4.08 -0.57
C THR A 39 13.42 -3.75 0.90
N LEU A 40 13.03 -2.55 1.35
CA LEU A 40 13.19 -2.12 2.75
C LEU A 40 12.36 -2.98 3.71
N ILE A 41 11.09 -3.25 3.38
CA ILE A 41 10.22 -4.11 4.20
C ILE A 41 10.79 -5.53 4.29
N THR A 42 11.20 -6.11 3.16
CA THR A 42 11.79 -7.46 3.12
C THR A 42 13.02 -7.58 4.01
N SER A 43 13.80 -6.50 4.16
CA SER A 43 15.00 -6.49 5.01
C SER A 43 14.71 -6.55 6.52
N LYS A 44 13.44 -6.37 6.92
CA LYS A 44 13.01 -6.34 8.32
C LYS A 44 11.89 -7.37 8.58
N PRO A 45 12.23 -8.66 8.76
CA PRO A 45 11.26 -9.68 9.12
C PRO A 45 10.68 -9.45 10.53
N ASN A 46 9.53 -10.07 10.78
CA ASN A 46 8.78 -10.01 12.04
C ASN A 46 8.64 -8.58 12.57
N SER A 47 8.13 -7.68 11.73
CA SER A 47 8.04 -6.25 12.01
C SER A 47 6.61 -5.76 12.19
N ASN A 48 6.48 -4.70 12.98
CA ASN A 48 5.25 -3.90 13.04
C ASN A 48 5.52 -2.62 12.25
N LEU A 49 4.71 -2.40 11.21
CA LEU A 49 4.89 -1.34 10.23
C LEU A 49 3.74 -0.35 10.34
N LEU A 50 4.05 0.93 10.11
CA LEU A 50 3.08 2.01 10.04
C LEU A 50 3.23 2.75 8.72
N GLU A 51 2.13 2.88 7.99
CA GLU A 51 1.98 3.78 6.85
C GLU A 51 1.05 4.92 7.24
N LEU A 52 1.50 6.17 7.04
CA LEU A 52 0.68 7.37 7.16
C LEU A 52 0.44 7.91 5.75
N GLY A 53 -0.82 7.85 5.30
CA GLY A 53 -1.23 8.10 3.93
C GLY A 53 -1.35 6.79 3.14
N THR A 54 -2.47 6.09 3.31
CA THR A 54 -2.82 4.92 2.49
C THR A 54 -2.98 5.29 1.02
N GLY A 55 -3.56 6.46 0.75
CA GLY A 55 -4.02 6.84 -0.57
C GLY A 55 -4.91 5.75 -1.19
N ILE A 56 -4.74 5.48 -2.48
CA ILE A 56 -5.45 4.39 -3.17
C ILE A 56 -4.85 2.99 -2.88
N GLY A 57 -3.75 2.90 -2.12
CA GLY A 57 -3.10 1.64 -1.75
C GLY A 57 -2.01 1.12 -2.71
N LEU A 58 -1.46 1.97 -3.58
CA LEU A 58 -0.36 1.59 -4.49
C LEU A 58 0.92 1.25 -3.71
N SER A 59 1.42 2.16 -2.87
CA SER A 59 2.59 1.93 -1.98
C SER A 59 2.34 0.76 -1.04
N LEU A 60 1.15 0.72 -0.44
CA LEU A 60 0.71 -0.33 0.46
C LEU A 60 0.84 -1.72 -0.20
N SER A 61 0.42 -1.86 -1.45
CA SER A 61 0.53 -3.14 -2.17
C SER A 61 1.97 -3.67 -2.26
N TRP A 62 2.96 -2.78 -2.41
CA TRP A 62 4.37 -3.15 -2.44
C TRP A 62 4.92 -3.51 -1.07
N MET A 63 4.50 -2.80 -0.03
CA MET A 63 4.90 -3.11 1.34
C MET A 63 4.38 -4.48 1.75
N ILE A 64 3.10 -4.77 1.49
CA ILE A 64 2.47 -6.07 1.79
C ILE A 64 3.18 -7.23 1.07
N ASP A 65 3.53 -7.03 -0.20
CA ASP A 65 4.23 -8.03 -1.01
C ASP A 65 5.69 -8.27 -0.55
N GLY A 66 6.26 -7.35 0.24
CA GLY A 66 7.56 -7.52 0.90
C GLY A 66 7.49 -8.08 2.33
N MET A 67 6.31 -8.12 2.95
CA MET A 67 6.14 -8.60 4.32
C MET A 67 6.29 -10.12 4.40
N ASP A 68 6.95 -10.59 5.46
CA ASP A 68 6.86 -11.99 5.86
C ASP A 68 5.49 -12.33 6.50
N GLY A 69 5.28 -13.60 6.83
CA GLY A 69 4.01 -14.06 7.42
C GLY A 69 3.77 -13.58 8.86
N ASN A 70 4.79 -13.10 9.56
CA ASN A 70 4.72 -12.72 10.97
C ASN A 70 4.63 -11.21 11.18
N SER A 71 4.90 -10.41 10.14
CA SER A 71 4.80 -8.96 10.20
C SER A 71 3.34 -8.50 10.19
N LYS A 72 3.11 -7.33 10.79
CA LYS A 72 1.82 -6.62 10.79
C LYS A 72 2.02 -5.21 10.24
N LEU A 73 1.01 -4.69 9.54
CA LEU A 73 1.05 -3.34 8.97
C LEU A 73 -0.26 -2.60 9.27
N ILE A 74 -0.13 -1.43 9.88
CA ILE A 74 -1.23 -0.49 10.05
C ILE A 74 -1.07 0.62 9.02
N SER A 75 -2.12 0.87 8.24
CA SER A 75 -2.17 1.97 7.27
C SER A 75 -3.27 2.94 7.68
N VAL A 76 -2.93 4.21 7.77
CA VAL A 76 -3.84 5.26 8.24
C VAL A 76 -4.02 6.29 7.14
N ASP A 77 -5.25 6.65 6.84
CA ASP A 77 -5.58 7.76 5.95
C ASP A 77 -6.82 8.48 6.47
N ASN A 78 -6.94 9.77 6.18
CA ASN A 78 -8.07 10.58 6.65
C ASN A 78 -9.24 10.59 5.65
N ASP A 79 -9.05 10.06 4.44
CA ASP A 79 -10.09 9.94 3.43
C ASP A 79 -10.83 8.60 3.54
N LYS A 80 -12.13 8.71 3.87
CA LYS A 80 -13.03 7.56 4.01
C LYS A 80 -13.22 6.78 2.71
N ASN A 81 -13.23 7.44 1.55
CA ASN A 81 -13.42 6.78 0.27
C ASN A 81 -12.17 6.00 -0.10
N LEU A 82 -10.98 6.57 0.12
CA LEU A 82 -9.71 5.92 -0.15
C LEU A 82 -9.51 4.69 0.75
N THR A 83 -9.74 4.84 2.06
CA THR A 83 -9.67 3.71 2.99
C THR A 83 -10.70 2.62 2.68
N ALA A 84 -11.91 2.97 2.24
CA ALA A 84 -12.90 1.99 1.80
C ALA A 84 -12.43 1.21 0.55
N ILE A 85 -11.79 1.88 -0.41
CA ILE A 85 -11.21 1.22 -1.59
C ILE A 85 -10.06 0.31 -1.18
N ALA A 86 -9.13 0.78 -0.35
CA ALA A 86 -8.00 -0.03 0.12
C ALA A 86 -8.49 -1.29 0.87
N ASN A 87 -9.56 -1.18 1.67
CA ASN A 87 -10.18 -2.33 2.34
C ASN A 87 -10.72 -3.37 1.35
N GLN A 88 -11.21 -2.98 0.17
CA GLN A 88 -11.64 -3.95 -0.85
C GLN A 88 -10.48 -4.81 -1.37
N PHE A 89 -9.25 -4.29 -1.35
CA PHE A 89 -8.07 -5.01 -1.83
C PHE A 89 -7.34 -5.79 -0.72
N PHE A 90 -7.37 -5.30 0.52
CA PHE A 90 -6.51 -5.80 1.60
C PHE A 90 -7.26 -6.17 2.89
N GLY A 91 -8.57 -5.95 2.97
CA GLY A 91 -9.35 -6.16 4.21
C GLY A 91 -9.42 -7.62 4.68
N GLU A 92 -9.17 -8.57 3.79
CA GLU A 92 -9.12 -10.01 4.10
C GLU A 92 -7.74 -10.48 4.59
N ASP A 93 -6.69 -9.65 4.46
CA ASP A 93 -5.36 -10.00 4.98
C ASP A 93 -5.28 -9.64 6.47
N GLU A 94 -5.35 -10.66 7.33
CA GLU A 94 -5.29 -10.53 8.79
C GLU A 94 -3.99 -9.87 9.31
N ARG A 95 -2.97 -9.70 8.46
CA ARG A 95 -1.75 -8.95 8.81
C ARG A 95 -1.94 -7.44 8.71
N ILE A 96 -2.99 -6.98 8.05
CA ILE A 96 -3.19 -5.59 7.67
C ILE A 96 -4.35 -4.99 8.45
N THR A 97 -4.18 -3.75 8.88
CA THR A 97 -5.26 -2.97 9.49
C THR A 97 -5.31 -1.61 8.83
N ILE A 98 -6.44 -1.30 8.18
CA ILE A 98 -6.67 -0.01 7.53
C ILE A 98 -7.57 0.83 8.44
N ILE A 99 -7.10 2.03 8.78
CA ILE A 99 -7.77 2.94 9.71
C ILE A 99 -8.09 4.25 9.00
N CYS A 100 -9.36 4.64 9.05
CA CYS A 100 -9.80 5.96 8.60
C CYS A 100 -9.70 6.95 9.77
N ALA A 101 -8.60 7.69 9.86
CA ALA A 101 -8.36 8.67 10.92
C ALA A 101 -7.41 9.79 10.46
N ASP A 102 -7.44 10.91 11.17
CA ASP A 102 -6.40 11.93 11.04
C ASP A 102 -5.10 11.39 11.65
N GLY A 103 -4.08 11.16 10.81
CA GLY A 103 -2.80 10.62 11.24
C GLY A 103 -2.02 11.49 12.22
N SER A 104 -2.39 12.77 12.40
CA SER A 104 -1.81 13.62 13.44
C SER A 104 -2.41 13.39 14.84
N ARG A 105 -3.53 12.66 14.91
CA ARG A 105 -4.29 12.42 16.14
C ARG A 105 -4.36 10.95 16.55
N TRP A 106 -4.11 10.04 15.61
CA TRP A 106 -4.08 8.59 15.81
C TRP A 106 -2.82 8.16 16.57
#